data_AF-A0A849EKU1-F1
#
_entry.id   AF-A0A849EKU1-F1
#
_cell.length_a   1.000
_cell.length_b   1.000
_cell.length_c   1.000
_cell.angle_alpha   90.00
_cell.angle_beta   90.00
_cell.angle_gamma   90.00
#
_symmetry.space_group_name_H-M   'P 1'
#
loop_
_entity.id
_entity.type
_entity.pdbx_description
1 polymer ?
#
loop_
_entity_poly.entity_id
_entity_poly.type
_entity_poly.pdbx_seq_one_letter_code
_entity_poly.pdbx_strand_id
1 'polypeptide(L)' 'MENSKDLRNWLDDMALSHPLVIAGPCSAETETQVLKIAQELKDTDVNYFRAGIWKPRTRPGNFEGVGAIGLK' A
#
# COMPACT_ATOMS: atom_id res chain seq x y z
N MET A 1 -3.21 -1.17 24.90
CA MET A 1 -1.83 -1.27 24.40
C MET A 1 -1.22 0.12 24.53
N GLU A 2 -0.19 0.28 25.34
CA GLU A 2 0.48 1.57 25.49
C GLU A 2 1.56 1.71 24.41
N ASN A 3 1.68 2.91 23.84
CA ASN A 3 2.65 3.17 22.79
C ASN A 3 4.01 3.46 23.42
N SER A 4 5.07 2.78 22.95
CA SER A 4 6.46 3.01 23.38
C SER A 4 7.33 3.35 22.16
N LYS A 5 8.42 4.10 22.40
CA LYS A 5 9.45 4.34 21.37
C LYS A 5 10.07 3.04 20.87
N ASP A 6 10.16 2.01 21.72
CA ASP A 6 10.74 0.71 21.34
C ASP A 6 9.94 0.00 20.24
N LEU A 7 8.65 0.33 20.08
CA LEU A 7 7.79 -0.23 19.02
C LEU A 7 8.17 0.27 17.62
N ARG A 8 9.09 1.24 17.52
CA ARG A 8 9.52 1.84 16.25
C ARG A 8 10.86 1.30 15.75
N ASN A 9 11.55 0.41 16.49
CA ASN A 9 12.89 -0.05 16.12
C ASN A 9 12.98 -0.55 14.67
N TRP A 10 11.93 -1.22 14.19
CA TRP A 10 11.82 -1.66 12.79
C TRP A 10 11.98 -0.54 11.75
N LEU A 11 11.54 0.68 12.08
CA LEU A 11 11.65 1.86 11.21
C LEU A 11 13.06 2.48 11.30
N ASP A 12 13.63 2.51 12.50
CA ASP A 12 14.99 3.03 12.73
C ASP A 12 16.04 2.12 12.05
N ASP A 13 15.84 0.80 12.08
CA ASP A 13 16.71 -0.19 11.44
C ASP A 13 16.75 -0.07 9.90
N MET A 14 15.74 0.56 9.29
CA MET A 14 15.74 0.83 7.84
C MET A 14 16.74 1.91 7.43
N ALA A 15 17.27 2.69 8.38
CA ALA A 15 18.27 3.73 8.15
C ALA A 15 17.96 4.68 6.99
N LEU A 16 16.68 5.05 6.82
CA LEU A 16 16.23 5.87 5.71
C LEU A 16 16.77 7.30 5.82
N SER A 17 17.27 7.83 4.70
CA SER A 17 17.69 9.24 4.58
C SER A 17 16.51 10.21 4.43
N HIS A 18 15.31 9.67 4.23
CA HIS A 18 14.05 10.38 4.05
C HIS A 18 12.94 9.75 4.91
N PRO A 19 11.79 10.42 5.14
CA PRO A 19 10.64 9.80 5.80
C PRO A 19 10.18 8.54 5.06
N LEU A 20 9.63 7.55 5.79
CA LEU A 20 9.03 6.37 5.19
C LEU A 20 7.92 6.78 4.20
N VAL A 21 8.03 6.32 2.96
CA VAL A 21 7.03 6.57 1.92
C VAL A 21 6.28 5.28 1.58
N ILE A 22 4.96 5.34 1.69
CA ILE A 22 4.04 4.25 1.31
C ILE A 22 3.18 4.75 0.15
N ALA A 23 3.32 4.14 -1.02
CA ALA A 23 2.63 4.59 -2.23
C ALA A 23 2.08 3.42 -3.03
N GLY A 24 1.21 3.72 -3.99
CA GLY A 24 0.52 2.74 -4.80
C GLY A 24 -0.91 3.18 -5.08
N PRO A 25 -1.67 2.40 -5.87
CA PRO A 25 -2.99 2.82 -6.29
C PRO A 25 -3.98 2.87 -5.15
N CYS A 26 -5.04 3.66 -5.34
CA CYS A 26 -6.15 3.66 -4.40
C CYS A 26 -6.70 2.24 -4.25
N SER A 27 -7.05 1.59 -5.36
CA SER A 27 -7.56 0.21 -5.40
C SER A 27 -6.68 -0.68 -6.27
N ALA A 28 -6.62 -1.97 -5.93
CA ALA A 28 -6.18 -2.98 -6.89
C ALA A 28 -7.35 -3.28 -7.82
N GLU A 29 -7.29 -2.84 -9.07
CA GLU A 29 -8.39 -3.01 -10.03
C GLU A 29 -8.11 -4.13 -11.02
N THR A 30 -6.87 -4.20 -11.52
CA THR A 30 -6.39 -5.29 -12.39
C THR A 30 -4.93 -5.59 -12.09
N GLU A 31 -4.50 -6.82 -12.37
CA GLU A 31 -3.10 -7.24 -12.20
C GLU A 31 -2.14 -6.35 -13.01
N THR A 32 -2.46 -6.09 -14.28
CA THR A 32 -1.66 -5.22 -15.16
C THR A 32 -1.47 -3.82 -14.57
N GLN A 33 -2.54 -3.23 -14.04
CA GLN A 33 -2.48 -1.89 -13.43
C GLN A 33 -1.63 -1.88 -12.17
N VAL A 34 -1.78 -2.88 -11.29
CA VAL A 34 -1.00 -3.01 -10.06
C VAL A 34 0.48 -3.20 -10.37
N LEU A 35 0.82 -4.12 -11.27
CA LEU A 35 2.20 -4.43 -11.64
C LEU A 35 2.89 -3.25 -12.31
N LYS A 36 2.18 -2.54 -13.21
CA LYS A 36 2.72 -1.36 -13.87
C LYS A 36 3.12 -0.28 -12.85
N ILE A 37 2.22 0.04 -11.90
CA ILE A 37 2.53 1.05 -10.88
C ILE A 37 3.64 0.57 -9.96
N ALA A 38 3.66 -0.70 -9.57
CA ALA A 38 4.75 -1.25 -8.77
C ALA A 38 6.11 -1.13 -9.46
N GLN A 39 6.16 -1.36 -10.77
CA GLN A 39 7.36 -1.18 -11.59
C GLN A 39 7.78 0.30 -11.67
N GLU A 40 6.83 1.21 -11.89
CA GLU A 40 7.10 2.66 -11.93
C GLU A 40 7.61 3.20 -10.59
N LEU A 41 7.14 2.66 -9.46
CA LEU A 41 7.56 3.07 -8.12
C LEU A 41 8.88 2.44 -7.66
N LYS A 42 9.34 1.38 -8.31
CA LYS A 42 10.54 0.63 -7.90
C LYS A 42 11.80 1.50 -7.83
N ASP A 43 11.94 2.43 -8.77
CA ASP A 43 13.12 3.29 -8.90
C ASP A 43 12.89 4.68 -8.27
N THR A 44 11.99 4.76 -7.28
CA THR A 44 11.66 5.99 -6.53
C THR A 44 11.96 5.81 -5.04
N ASP A 45 11.79 6.87 -4.23
CA ASP A 45 11.96 6.82 -2.77
C ASP A 45 10.84 6.04 -2.02
N VAL A 46 9.97 5.33 -2.75
CA VAL A 46 8.89 4.53 -2.15
C VAL A 46 9.46 3.28 -1.49
N ASN A 47 9.17 3.11 -0.19
CA ASN A 47 9.62 1.96 0.58
C ASN A 47 8.64 0.79 0.56
N TYR A 48 7.33 1.10 0.55
CA TYR A 48 6.28 0.08 0.55
C TYR A 48 5.18 0.38 -0.46
N PHE A 49 4.72 -0.68 -1.11
CA PHE A 49 3.59 -0.65 -2.01
C PHE A 49 2.27 -0.87 -1.27
N ARG A 50 1.25 -0.03 -1.53
CA ARG A 50 -0.10 -0.19 -1.01
C ARG A 50 -1.13 -0.31 -2.12
N ALA A 51 -2.15 -1.14 -1.92
CA ALA A 51 -3.33 -1.18 -2.78
C ALA A 51 -4.58 -1.60 -1.97
N GLY A 52 -5.71 -0.95 -2.20
CA GLY A 52 -6.97 -1.32 -1.54
C GLY A 52 -7.65 -2.48 -2.24
N ILE A 53 -7.79 -3.61 -1.55
CA ILE A 53 -8.46 -4.82 -2.06
C ILE A 53 -9.98 -4.78 -1.84
N TRP A 54 -10.41 -4.15 -0.74
CA TRP A 54 -11.81 -3.86 -0.43
C TRP A 54 -12.01 -2.36 -0.25
N LYS A 55 -13.08 -1.82 -0.83
CA LYS A 55 -13.41 -0.41 -0.79
C LYS A 55 -14.80 -0.21 -0.20
N PRO A 56 -14.92 0.29 1.05
CA PRO A 56 -16.22 0.65 1.58
C PRO A 56 -16.81 1.77 0.72
N ARG A 57 -17.99 1.52 0.14
CA ARG A 57 -18.65 2.48 -0.75
C ARG A 57 -19.80 3.16 -0.02
N THR A 58 -19.81 4.49 -0.07
CA THR A 58 -20.93 5.30 0.42
C THR A 58 -22.21 5.05 -0.37
N ARG A 59 -22.08 4.76 -1.68
CA ARG A 59 -23.20 4.44 -2.57
C ARG A 59 -23.02 3.04 -3.17
N PRO A 60 -24.03 2.17 -3.10
CA PRO A 60 -24.01 0.84 -3.74
C PRO A 60 -23.80 0.92 -5.26
N GLY A 61 -23.34 -0.19 -5.84
CA GLY A 61 -23.21 -0.36 -7.30
C GLY A 61 -21.96 0.25 -7.92
N ASN A 62 -21.11 0.91 -7.12
CA ASN A 62 -19.78 1.30 -7.56
C ASN A 62 -18.76 0.18 -7.25
N PHE A 63 -17.59 0.21 -7.88
CA PHE A 63 -16.51 -0.76 -7.64
C PHE A 63 -16.16 -0.94 -6.14
N GLU A 64 -16.41 -2.12 -5.58
CA GLU A 64 -16.25 -2.41 -4.15
C GLU A 64 -14.87 -3.01 -3.81
N GLY A 65 -13.98 -3.10 -4.80
CA GLY A 65 -12.72 -3.83 -4.71
C GLY A 65 -12.80 -5.19 -5.40
N VAL A 66 -11.63 -5.74 -5.75
CA VAL A 66 -11.50 -7.09 -6.35
C VAL A 66 -11.76 -8.21 -5.35
N GLY A 67 -11.81 -7.88 -4.05
CA GLY A 67 -12.03 -8.84 -2.98
C GLY A 67 -10.89 -9.87 -2.87
N ALA A 68 -11.20 -11.05 -2.34
CA ALA A 68 -10.19 -12.05 -1.99
C ALA A 68 -9.30 -12.50 -3.16
N ILE A 69 -9.74 -12.34 -4.40
CA ILE A 69 -8.94 -12.64 -5.59
C ILE A 69 -7.67 -11.78 -5.64
N GLY A 70 -7.73 -10.52 -5.19
CA GLY A 70 -6.58 -9.62 -5.16
C GLY A 70 -5.59 -9.86 -4.02
N LEU A 71 -5.82 -10.85 -3.15
CA LEU A 71 -4.84 -11.31 -2.16
C LEU A 71 -3.97 -12.47 -2.63
N LYS A 72 -4.33 -13.07 -3.79
CA LYS A 72 -3.56 -14.14 -4.41
C LYS A 72 -2.43 -13.53 -5.25
#